data_AF-A0A0F6QEH3-F1
#
_entry.id   AF-A0A0F6QEH3-F1
#
_cell.length_a   1.000
_cell.length_b   1.000
_cell.length_c   1.000
_cell.angle_alpha   90.00
_cell.angle_beta   90.00
_cell.angle_gamma   90.00
#
_symmetry.space_group_name_H-M   'P 1'
#
loop_
_entity.id
_entity.type
_entity.pdbx_description
1 polymer ?
#
loop_
_entity_poly.entity_id
_entity_poly.type
_entity_poly.pdbx_seq_one_letter_code
_entity_poly.pdbx_strand_id
1 'polypeptide(L)' 'NNSRVLLSALKYPANVAVDPVERLMFWSSVVAGSLHRADVTGVEV' A
#
# COMPACT_ATOMS: atom_id res chain seq x y z
N ASN A 1 1.58 -15.23 -15.76
CA ASN A 1 1.47 -14.94 -14.31
C ASN A 1 2.34 -13.72 -14.03
N ASN A 2 1.75 -12.54 -13.79
CA ASN A 2 2.47 -11.26 -13.69
C ASN A 2 2.32 -10.60 -12.30
N SER A 3 1.93 -11.38 -11.28
CA SER A 3 1.80 -10.90 -9.92
C SER A 3 3.19 -10.73 -9.27
N ARG A 4 3.42 -9.60 -8.59
CA ARG A 4 4.59 -9.36 -7.74
C ARG A 4 4.15 -8.87 -6.36
N VAL A 5 4.89 -9.24 -5.32
CA VAL A 5 4.70 -8.71 -3.96
C VAL A 5 5.52 -7.43 -3.84
N LEU A 6 4.89 -6.32 -3.44
CA LEU A 6 5.55 -5.02 -3.26
C LEU A 6 5.88 -4.74 -1.79
N LEU A 7 4.91 -5.01 -0.91
CA LEU A 7 5.03 -4.81 0.53
C LEU A 7 4.66 -6.12 1.22
N SER A 8 5.42 -6.48 2.24
CA SER A 8 5.19 -7.68 3.07
C SER A 8 5.17 -7.31 4.55
N ALA A 9 4.67 -8.21 5.40
CA ALA A 9 4.59 -8.03 6.85
C ALA A 9 3.76 -6.81 7.33
N LEU A 10 2.81 -6.35 6.51
CA LEU A 10 1.85 -5.32 6.90
C LEU A 10 0.88 -5.83 7.97
N LYS A 11 0.60 -5.00 8.99
CA LYS A 11 -0.38 -5.33 10.04
C LYS A 11 -1.79 -4.98 9.58
N TYR A 12 -2.53 -5.99 9.13
CA TYR A 12 -3.95 -5.88 8.74
C TYR A 12 -4.24 -4.76 7.70
N PRO A 13 -3.56 -4.77 6.52
CA PRO A 13 -3.84 -3.80 5.48
C PRO A 13 -5.24 -4.01 4.91
N ALA A 14 -6.00 -2.91 4.74
CA ALA A 14 -7.32 -2.92 4.12
C ALA A 14 -7.55 -1.64 3.30
N ASN A 15 -8.61 -1.65 2.49
CA ASN A 15 -9.09 -0.48 1.73
C ASN A 15 -7.98 0.16 0.86
N VAL A 16 -7.36 -0.64 -0.01
CA VAL A 16 -6.27 -0.18 -0.88
C VAL A 16 -6.82 0.69 -2.00
N ALA A 17 -6.18 1.84 -2.24
CA ALA A 17 -6.41 2.71 -3.38
C ALA A 17 -5.09 3.02 -4.08
N VAL A 18 -5.13 3.22 -5.41
CA VAL A 18 -3.95 3.51 -6.23
C VAL A 18 -4.24 4.76 -7.05
N ASP A 19 -3.31 5.72 -7.01
CA ASP A 19 -3.24 6.82 -7.95
C ASP A 19 -2.19 6.46 -9.04
N PRO A 20 -2.62 6.13 -10.27
CA PRO A 20 -1.69 5.78 -11.33
C PRO A 20 -0.97 6.99 -11.96
N VAL A 21 -1.50 8.21 -11.80
CA VAL A 21 -0.89 9.44 -12.32
C VAL A 21 0.29 9.83 -11.43
N GLU A 22 0.04 9.91 -10.12
CA GLU A 22 1.05 10.24 -9.11
C GLU A 22 1.92 9.05 -8.69
N ARG A 23 1.58 7.83 -9.15
CA ARG A 23 2.29 6.58 -8.84
C ARG A 23 2.38 6.28 -7.34
N LEU A 24 1.29 6.51 -6.64
CA LEU A 24 1.15 6.26 -5.21
C LEU A 24 0.12 5.15 -4.93
N MET A 25 0.40 4.38 -3.88
CA MET A 25 -0.57 3.48 -3.27
C MET A 25 -0.87 3.91 -1.84
N PHE A 26 -2.13 3.76 -1.43
CA PHE A 26 -2.61 4.07 -0.09
C PHE A 26 -3.29 2.84 0.48
N TRP A 27 -3.13 2.60 1.79
CA TRP A 27 -3.88 1.56 2.49
C TRP A 27 -4.11 1.95 3.95
N SER A 28 -5.22 1.48 4.51
CA SER A 28 -5.51 1.62 5.93
C SER A 28 -4.97 0.41 6.71
N SER A 29 -4.56 0.62 7.95
CA SER A 29 -4.44 -0.45 8.94
C SER A 29 -5.58 -0.32 9.91
N VAL A 30 -6.60 -1.17 9.76
CA VAL A 30 -7.85 -1.06 10.53
C VAL A 30 -7.61 -1.29 12.01
N VAL A 31 -6.72 -2.21 12.36
CA VAL A 31 -6.39 -2.51 13.76
C VAL A 31 -5.49 -1.43 14.37
N ALA A 32 -4.55 -0.87 13.59
CA ALA A 32 -3.66 0.17 14.10
C ALA A 32 -4.27 1.58 14.07
N GLY A 33 -5.38 1.78 13.35
CA GLY A 33 -6.04 3.07 13.22
C GLY A 33 -5.21 4.08 12.42
N SER A 34 -4.46 3.63 11.41
CA SER A 34 -3.54 4.46 10.63
C SER A 34 -3.81 4.38 9.12
N LEU A 35 -3.39 5.44 8.42
CA LEU A 35 -3.35 5.51 6.95
C LEU A 35 -1.90 5.57 6.50
N HIS A 36 -1.52 4.69 5.59
CA HIS A 36 -0.17 4.58 5.05
C HIS A 36 -0.15 4.87 3.55
N ARG A 37 1.02 5.21 3.02
CA ARG A 37 1.28 5.24 1.58
C ARG A 37 2.66 4.67 1.24
N ALA A 38 2.80 4.30 -0.02
CA ALA A 38 4.08 3.98 -0.64
C ALA A 38 4.02 4.38 -2.12
N ASP A 39 5.17 4.45 -2.77
CA ASP A 39 5.17 4.46 -4.23
C ASP A 39 4.70 3.10 -4.79
N VAL A 40 4.33 3.05 -6.06
CA VAL A 40 3.91 1.80 -6.75
C VAL A 40 5.05 0.79 -6.98
N THR A 41 6.26 1.08 -6.49
CA THR A 41 7.39 0.16 -6.45
C THR A 41 7.58 -0.48 -5.07
N GLY A 42 6.84 -0.04 -4.06
CA GLY A 42 6.90 -0.57 -2.69
C GLY A 42 7.93 0.14 -1.80
N VAL A 43 8.44 1.30 -2.20
CA VAL A 43 9.28 2.14 -1.33
C VAL A 43 8.37 3.05 -0.52
N GLU A 44 8.54 3.01 0.81
CA GLU A 44 7.79 3.86 1.74
C GLU A 44 8.23 5.33 1.56
N VAL A 45 7.26 6.26 1.45
CA VAL A 45 7.48 7.70 1.23
C VAL A 45 6.82 8.56 2.30
#